data_AF-A0A7W1JRN3-F1
#
_entry.id   AF-A0A7W1JRN3-F1
#
_cell.length_a   1.000
_cell.length_b   1.000
_cell.length_c   1.000
_cell.angle_alpha   90.00
_cell.angle_beta   90.00
_cell.angle_gamma   90.00
#
_symmetry.space_group_name_H-M   'P 1'
#
loop_
_entity.id
_entity.type
_entity.pdbx_description
1 polymer ?
#
loop_
_entity_poly.entity_id
_entity_poly.type
_entity_poly.pdbx_seq_one_letter_code
_entity_poly.pdbx_strand_id
1 'polypeptide(L)'
;MKEDHLTEAAPVGEAKDTRLPLGPDEVEIPLVGMRLERRIVPWLVAALSALLLLGWFFLSRLPSVWFDEEGYYSHGLLIPFMAIAVIYARRDRIRAEPIGSSNIGLILMILGLASLLASKVIDNLSLAAFSFILAIVGGVLFAFGRKISKHIVGPVLFLVFMMPVLGWAIDSWTNPLQRASTKVAEKMLNVAGYETDMSPAQPTVIHMNNYPLNVGGPCSGFKLILSLVAFTSFFAMISGLGWKKNALLFAITLPLALFINGLRIMLIGAVGESQTTQTPILSSFASWLRNYGDDAGMVFHDYSGYITLLVCFVILHFIVRALEGRRQPDAVAS
;
A
#
# COMPACT_ATOMS: atom_id res chain seq x y z
N MET A 1 -14.57 57.32 17.02
CA MET A 1 -13.56 56.42 17.62
C MET A 1 -14.28 55.14 17.94
N LYS A 2 -14.19 54.13 17.07
CA LYS A 2 -14.91 52.85 17.18
C LYS A 2 -13.98 51.90 17.92
N GLU A 3 -14.45 51.37 19.05
CA GLU A 3 -13.74 50.36 19.82
C GLU A 3 -13.88 49.00 19.12
N ASP A 4 -12.74 48.37 18.86
CA ASP A 4 -12.63 47.00 18.32
C ASP A 4 -12.98 46.00 19.43
N HIS A 5 -14.12 45.31 19.28
CA HIS A 5 -14.37 44.07 20.00
C HIS A 5 -13.68 42.91 19.28
N LEU A 6 -12.49 42.57 19.76
CA LEU A 6 -11.85 41.29 19.47
C LEU A 6 -12.69 40.17 20.09
N THR A 7 -13.47 39.49 19.26
CA THR A 7 -14.11 38.21 19.59
C THR A 7 -13.03 37.15 19.84
N GLU A 8 -12.83 36.83 21.11
CA GLU A 8 -12.04 35.72 21.60
C GLU A 8 -12.64 34.41 21.06
N ALA A 9 -11.86 33.68 20.26
CA ALA A 9 -12.27 32.39 19.71
C ALA A 9 -12.39 31.38 20.86
N ALA A 10 -13.60 30.86 21.07
CA ALA A 10 -13.87 29.82 22.05
C ALA A 10 -12.96 28.59 21.82
N PRO A 11 -12.41 27.97 22.88
CA PRO A 11 -11.61 26.77 22.74
C PRO A 11 -12.47 25.66 22.11
N VAL A 12 -11.92 25.01 21.08
CA VAL A 12 -12.50 23.83 20.44
C VAL A 12 -12.78 22.81 21.55
N GLY A 13 -14.06 22.61 21.85
CA GLY A 13 -14.50 21.77 22.96
C GLY A 13 -13.87 20.38 22.87
N GLU A 14 -13.07 20.04 23.87
CA GLU A 14 -12.76 18.65 24.19
C GLU A 14 -14.10 17.93 24.36
N ALA A 15 -14.38 16.96 23.49
CA ALA A 15 -15.53 16.09 23.65
C ALA A 15 -15.38 15.36 25.00
N LYS A 16 -16.09 15.85 26.02
CA LYS A 16 -16.08 15.30 27.37
C LYS A 16 -16.46 13.82 27.25
N ASP A 17 -15.53 12.92 27.54
CA ASP A 17 -15.76 11.48 27.47
C ASP A 17 -16.83 11.12 28.51
N THR A 18 -18.08 10.96 28.07
CA THR A 18 -19.24 10.67 28.92
C THR A 18 -19.25 9.22 29.43
N ARG A 19 -18.15 8.47 29.26
CA ARG A 19 -18.03 7.08 29.73
C ARG A 19 -17.84 7.05 31.25
N LEU A 20 -18.49 6.08 31.89
CA LEU A 20 -18.23 5.76 33.30
C LEU A 20 -16.72 5.54 33.51
N PRO A 21 -16.14 5.97 34.65
CA PRO A 21 -14.73 5.73 34.95
C PRO A 21 -14.40 4.23 34.87
N LEU A 22 -13.15 3.91 34.52
CA LEU A 22 -12.67 2.53 34.41
C LEU A 22 -12.91 1.77 35.71
N GLY A 23 -13.40 0.54 35.60
CA GLY A 23 -13.48 -0.36 36.75
C GLY A 23 -12.08 -0.68 37.31
N PRO A 24 -11.97 -1.05 38.60
CA PRO A 24 -10.67 -1.37 39.22
C PRO A 24 -9.95 -2.55 38.55
N ASP A 25 -10.70 -3.44 37.90
CA ASP A 25 -10.19 -4.61 37.18
C ASP A 25 -10.21 -4.44 35.65
N GLU A 26 -10.41 -3.22 35.15
CA GLU A 26 -10.43 -2.92 33.72
C GLU A 26 -9.15 -2.20 33.27
N VAL A 27 -8.70 -2.53 32.06
CA VAL A 27 -7.60 -1.85 31.37
C VAL A 27 -8.10 -1.41 30.01
N GLU A 28 -7.89 -0.14 29.66
CA GLU A 28 -8.21 0.38 28.33
C GLU A 28 -7.02 0.20 27.38
N ILE A 29 -7.26 -0.36 26.20
CA ILE A 29 -6.25 -0.46 25.14
C ILE A 29 -6.09 0.93 24.48
N PRO A 30 -4.92 1.58 24.54
CA PRO A 30 -4.76 2.97 24.09
C PRO A 30 -5.12 3.21 22.62
N LEU A 31 -4.85 2.23 21.74
CA LEU A 31 -5.07 2.38 20.30
C LEU A 31 -6.56 2.38 19.92
N VAL A 32 -7.38 1.60 20.62
CA VAL A 32 -8.77 1.30 20.19
C VAL A 32 -9.80 1.79 21.23
N GLY A 33 -9.38 2.07 22.46
CA GLY A 33 -10.27 2.42 23.56
C GLY A 33 -11.14 1.25 24.04
N MET A 34 -10.71 0.01 23.76
CA MET A 34 -11.39 -1.19 24.25
C MET A 34 -11.07 -1.43 25.72
N ARG A 35 -12.08 -1.71 26.54
CA ARG A 35 -11.91 -2.09 27.95
C ARG A 35 -11.80 -3.59 28.06
N LEU A 36 -10.71 -4.07 28.68
CA LEU A 36 -10.46 -5.48 28.91
C LEU A 36 -10.36 -5.75 30.40
N GLU A 37 -10.77 -6.94 30.81
CA GLU A 37 -10.49 -7.42 32.16
C GLU A 37 -8.99 -7.64 32.34
N ARG A 38 -8.43 -7.13 33.44
CA ARG A 38 -6.99 -7.16 33.75
C ARG A 38 -6.41 -8.58 33.76
N ARG A 39 -7.22 -9.59 34.11
CA ARG A 39 -6.85 -11.02 34.09
C ARG A 39 -6.53 -11.57 32.69
N ILE A 40 -7.07 -10.96 31.63
CA ILE A 40 -6.88 -11.42 30.24
C ILE A 40 -5.60 -10.85 29.64
N VAL A 41 -5.16 -9.68 30.10
CA VAL A 41 -3.96 -8.97 29.62
C VAL A 41 -2.69 -9.85 29.57
N PRO A 42 -2.30 -10.61 30.63
CA PRO A 42 -1.09 -11.42 30.56
C PRO A 42 -1.16 -12.50 29.48
N TRP A 43 -2.34 -13.07 29.21
CA TRP A 43 -2.53 -14.06 28.15
C TRP A 43 -2.41 -13.46 26.76
N LEU A 44 -2.93 -12.24 26.55
CA LEU A 44 -2.76 -11.51 25.30
C LEU A 44 -1.29 -11.15 25.06
N VAL A 45 -0.59 -10.70 26.10
CA VAL A 45 0.84 -10.40 26.04
C VAL A 45 1.64 -11.67 25.73
N ALA A 46 1.34 -12.79 26.39
CA ALA A 46 1.99 -14.08 26.13
C ALA A 46 1.73 -14.57 24.70
N ALA A 47 0.49 -14.48 24.20
CA ALA A 47 0.14 -14.88 22.84
C ALA A 47 0.83 -13.99 21.79
N LEU A 48 0.84 -12.67 21.98
CA LEU A 48 1.55 -11.74 21.11
C LEU A 48 3.07 -11.98 21.14
N SER A 49 3.64 -12.20 22.32
CA SER A 49 5.07 -12.50 22.48
C SER A 49 5.43 -13.80 21.78
N ALA A 50 4.62 -14.87 21.95
CA ALA A 50 4.83 -16.13 21.26
C ALA A 50 4.76 -15.97 19.73
N LEU A 51 3.78 -15.23 19.22
CA LEU A 51 3.66 -14.94 17.80
C LEU A 51 4.89 -14.17 17.26
N LEU A 52 5.35 -13.15 17.98
CA LEU A 52 6.52 -12.36 17.57
C LEU A 52 7.82 -13.16 17.64
N LEU A 53 8.01 -13.99 18.67
CA LEU A 53 9.18 -14.85 18.81
C LEU A 53 9.23 -15.92 17.72
N LEU A 54 8.11 -16.60 17.47
CA LEU A 54 8.00 -17.61 16.41
C LEU A 54 8.12 -16.97 15.02
N GLY A 55 7.54 -15.78 14.86
CA GLY A 55 7.60 -14.98 13.64
C GLY A 55 8.92 -14.25 13.41
N TRP A 56 9.83 -14.19 14.39
CA TRP A 56 11.05 -13.38 14.31
C TRP A 56 11.93 -13.77 13.12
N PHE A 57 12.04 -15.07 12.83
CA PHE A 57 12.74 -15.59 11.66
C PHE A 57 12.25 -14.97 10.34
N PHE A 58 10.95 -14.77 10.22
CA PHE A 58 10.31 -14.15 9.06
C PHE A 58 10.41 -12.62 9.11
N LEU A 59 10.07 -12.01 10.25
CA LEU A 59 10.03 -10.55 10.42
C LEU A 59 11.41 -9.91 10.24
N SER A 60 12.48 -10.55 10.73
CA SER A 60 13.86 -10.07 10.58
C SER A 60 14.36 -10.06 9.13
N ARG A 61 13.71 -10.81 8.23
CA ARG A 61 14.02 -10.83 6.79
C ARG A 61 13.20 -9.83 5.97
N LEU A 62 12.16 -9.22 6.54
CA LEU A 62 11.35 -8.23 5.82
C LEU A 62 12.13 -6.99 5.40
N PRO A 63 13.07 -6.43 6.19
CA PRO A 63 13.87 -5.29 5.74
C PRO A 63 14.65 -5.59 4.45
N SER A 64 15.25 -6.77 4.29
CA SER A 64 15.95 -7.11 3.05
C SER A 64 15.00 -7.27 1.86
N VAL A 65 13.72 -7.57 2.09
CA VAL A 65 12.70 -7.60 1.02
C VAL A 65 12.23 -6.19 0.65
N TRP A 66 12.14 -5.28 1.62
CA TRP A 66 11.65 -3.92 1.40
C TRP A 66 12.72 -3.00 0.80
N PHE A 67 13.98 -3.20 1.17
CA PHE A 67 15.10 -2.37 0.72
C PHE A 67 15.92 -3.01 -0.41
N ASP A 68 15.42 -4.09 -1.02
CA ASP A 68 15.97 -4.64 -2.25
C ASP A 68 15.73 -3.65 -3.41
N GLU A 69 16.82 -3.19 -4.03
CA GLU A 69 16.83 -2.22 -5.13
C GLU A 69 16.04 -2.75 -6.33
N GLU A 70 16.19 -4.04 -6.64
CA GLU A 70 15.49 -4.74 -7.72
C GLU A 70 14.14 -5.32 -7.25
N GLY A 71 13.84 -5.21 -5.96
CA GLY A 71 12.67 -5.81 -5.33
C GLY A 71 11.35 -5.10 -5.61
N TYR A 72 10.25 -5.83 -5.43
CA TYR A 72 8.88 -5.38 -5.70
C TYR A 72 8.17 -4.71 -4.51
N TYR A 73 8.77 -4.74 -3.32
CA TYR A 73 8.11 -4.46 -2.04
C TYR A 73 8.62 -3.19 -1.33
N SER A 74 9.11 -2.19 -2.06
CA SER A 74 9.65 -0.94 -1.47
C SER A 74 8.63 -0.15 -0.63
N HIS A 75 7.33 -0.36 -0.86
CA HIS A 75 6.25 0.24 -0.08
C HIS A 75 5.93 -0.55 1.22
N GLY A 76 6.52 -1.73 1.41
CA GLY A 76 6.15 -2.68 2.45
C GLY A 76 6.28 -2.12 3.87
N LEU A 77 7.28 -1.27 4.12
CA LEU A 77 7.46 -0.59 5.41
C LEU A 77 6.24 0.26 5.81
N LEU A 78 5.49 0.82 4.85
CA LEU A 78 4.34 1.68 5.12
C LEU A 78 3.08 0.90 5.53
N ILE A 79 2.99 -0.37 5.11
CA ILE A 79 1.77 -1.18 5.23
C ILE A 79 1.34 -1.43 6.70
N PRO A 80 2.23 -1.74 7.67
CA PRO A 80 1.84 -1.85 9.08
C PRO A 80 1.22 -0.57 9.62
N PHE A 81 1.79 0.59 9.29
CA PHE A 81 1.30 1.89 9.74
C PHE A 81 -0.07 2.19 9.14
N MET A 82 -0.26 1.87 7.86
CA MET A 82 -1.54 2.00 7.18
C MET A 82 -2.60 1.05 7.77
N ALA A 83 -2.24 -0.20 8.09
CA ALA A 83 -3.14 -1.14 8.76
C ALA A 83 -3.58 -0.61 10.14
N ILE A 84 -2.63 -0.10 10.94
CA ILE A 84 -2.90 0.52 12.24
C ILE A 84 -3.81 1.74 12.07
N ALA A 85 -3.55 2.60 11.08
CA ALA A 85 -4.39 3.77 10.80
C ALA A 85 -5.84 3.36 10.45
N VAL A 86 -6.04 2.28 9.70
CA VAL A 86 -7.39 1.77 9.43
C VAL A 86 -8.06 1.23 10.70
N ILE A 87 -7.32 0.50 11.56
CA ILE A 87 -7.85 0.03 12.85
C ILE A 87 -8.25 1.23 13.72
N TYR A 88 -7.39 2.25 13.80
CA TYR A 88 -7.65 3.47 14.55
C TYR A 88 -8.85 4.26 14.00
N ALA A 89 -9.01 4.34 12.68
CA ALA A 89 -10.18 4.94 12.05
C ALA A 89 -11.49 4.19 12.37
N ARG A 90 -11.40 2.90 12.71
CA ARG A 90 -12.54 2.05 13.09
C ARG A 90 -12.73 1.92 14.60
N ARG A 91 -11.92 2.58 15.43
CA ARG A 91 -11.92 2.44 16.90
C ARG A 91 -13.29 2.59 17.54
N ASP A 92 -14.09 3.56 17.06
CA ASP A 92 -15.43 3.82 17.61
C ASP A 92 -16.42 2.70 17.32
N ARG A 93 -16.27 2.02 16.17
CA ARG A 93 -17.06 0.83 15.82
C ARG A 93 -16.60 -0.38 16.59
N ILE A 94 -15.28 -0.54 16.76
CA ILE A 94 -14.70 -1.66 17.50
C ILE A 94 -15.12 -1.62 18.97
N ARG A 95 -15.00 -0.46 19.63
CA ARG A 95 -15.36 -0.29 21.05
C ARG A 95 -16.86 -0.46 21.33
N ALA A 96 -17.71 -0.31 20.32
CA ALA A 96 -19.15 -0.47 20.44
C ALA A 96 -19.61 -1.93 20.37
N GLU A 97 -18.75 -2.83 19.88
CA GLU A 97 -19.06 -4.25 19.79
C GLU A 97 -18.74 -4.98 21.10
N PRO A 98 -19.57 -5.95 21.53
CA PRO A 98 -19.29 -6.72 22.72
C PRO A 98 -18.09 -7.64 22.50
N ILE A 99 -17.22 -7.71 23.51
CA ILE A 99 -16.14 -8.69 23.55
C ILE A 99 -16.74 -10.08 23.72
N GLY A 100 -16.26 -11.03 22.91
CA GLY A 100 -16.58 -12.44 23.05
C GLY A 100 -15.39 -13.30 22.65
N SER A 101 -15.62 -14.59 22.42
CA SER A 101 -14.61 -15.51 21.95
C SER A 101 -15.15 -16.40 20.83
N SER A 102 -14.26 -17.04 20.09
CA SER A 102 -14.64 -18.03 19.08
C SER A 102 -13.62 -19.15 18.99
N ASN A 103 -14.06 -20.38 19.24
CA ASN A 103 -13.20 -21.57 19.16
C ASN A 103 -12.63 -21.81 17.76
N ILE A 104 -13.31 -21.34 16.71
CA ILE A 104 -12.75 -21.35 15.35
C ILE A 104 -11.47 -20.50 15.30
N GLY A 105 -11.43 -19.38 16.02
CA GLY A 105 -10.22 -18.56 16.15
C GLY A 105 -9.06 -19.32 16.75
N LEU A 106 -9.31 -20.17 17.76
CA LEU A 106 -8.28 -21.02 18.37
C LEU A 106 -7.71 -22.00 17.36
N ILE A 107 -8.58 -22.66 16.58
CA ILE A 107 -8.16 -23.60 15.52
C ILE A 107 -7.30 -22.86 14.49
N LEU A 108 -7.75 -21.71 13.98
CA LEU A 108 -6.98 -20.91 13.01
C LEU A 108 -5.64 -20.43 13.57
N MET A 109 -5.62 -20.02 14.84
CA MET A 109 -4.39 -19.58 15.52
C MET A 109 -3.39 -20.73 15.62
N ILE A 110 -3.82 -21.90 16.09
CA ILE A 110 -2.97 -23.09 16.19
C ILE A 110 -2.44 -23.50 14.82
N LEU A 111 -3.31 -23.55 13.80
CA LEU A 111 -2.90 -23.86 12.44
C LEU A 111 -1.88 -22.84 11.91
N GLY A 112 -2.13 -21.54 12.10
CA GLY A 112 -1.19 -20.48 11.71
C GLY A 112 0.16 -20.62 12.41
N LEU A 113 0.19 -20.88 13.72
CA LEU A 113 1.45 -21.06 14.45
C LEU A 113 2.19 -22.35 14.03
N ALA A 114 1.46 -23.45 13.83
CA ALA A 114 2.04 -24.71 13.35
C ALA A 114 2.61 -24.57 11.93
N SER A 115 1.88 -23.92 11.03
CA SER A 115 2.34 -23.63 9.67
C SER A 115 3.52 -22.64 9.66
N LEU A 116 3.57 -21.70 10.59
CA LEU A 116 4.70 -20.78 10.75
C LEU A 116 5.98 -21.53 11.18
N LEU A 117 5.86 -22.48 12.09
CA LEU A 117 6.95 -23.39 12.44
C LEU A 117 7.38 -24.25 11.24
N ALA A 118 6.43 -24.84 10.52
CA ALA A 118 6.71 -25.62 9.32
C ALA A 118 7.43 -24.77 8.24
N SER A 119 7.00 -23.52 8.03
CA SER A 119 7.64 -22.62 7.06
C SER A 119 9.09 -22.31 7.39
N LYS A 120 9.45 -22.28 8.68
CA LYS A 120 10.83 -22.10 9.11
C LYS A 120 11.68 -23.33 8.77
N VAL A 121 11.12 -24.53 8.95
CA VAL A 121 11.81 -25.80 8.63
C VAL A 121 12.10 -25.92 7.14
N ILE A 122 11.14 -25.53 6.29
CA ILE A 122 11.31 -25.58 4.82
C ILE A 122 11.88 -24.29 4.21
N ASP A 123 12.27 -23.32 5.04
CA ASP A 123 12.81 -22.01 4.64
C ASP A 123 11.92 -21.24 3.63
N ASN A 124 10.60 -21.33 3.75
CA ASN A 124 9.67 -20.72 2.80
C ASN A 124 9.04 -19.42 3.35
N LEU A 125 9.49 -18.29 2.83
CA LEU A 125 9.06 -16.96 3.29
C LEU A 125 7.60 -16.63 2.96
N SER A 126 7.08 -17.12 1.81
CA SER A 126 5.68 -16.93 1.41
C SER A 126 4.72 -17.67 2.34
N LEU A 127 5.05 -18.91 2.72
CA LEU A 127 4.28 -19.69 3.68
C LEU A 127 4.35 -19.05 5.07
N ALA A 128 5.52 -18.55 5.48
CA ALA A 128 5.66 -17.85 6.75
C ALA A 128 4.77 -16.61 6.83
N ALA A 129 4.74 -15.80 5.77
CA ALA A 129 3.88 -14.63 5.65
C ALA A 129 2.39 -14.98 5.78
N PHE A 130 1.92 -15.98 5.02
CA PHE A 130 0.53 -16.45 5.13
C PHE A 130 0.20 -16.96 6.54
N SER A 131 1.09 -17.75 7.11
CA SER A 131 0.94 -18.36 8.44
C SER A 131 0.88 -17.30 9.55
N PHE A 132 1.70 -16.25 9.44
CA PHE A 132 1.71 -15.11 10.36
C PHE A 132 0.37 -14.35 10.33
N ILE A 133 -0.15 -14.05 9.14
CA ILE A 133 -1.48 -13.42 8.97
C ILE A 133 -2.58 -14.32 9.54
N LEU A 134 -2.55 -15.61 9.23
CA LEU A 134 -3.52 -16.59 9.72
C LEU A 134 -3.53 -16.66 11.26
N ALA A 135 -2.35 -16.66 11.89
CA ALA A 135 -2.21 -16.66 13.33
C ALA A 135 -2.79 -15.39 13.98
N ILE A 136 -2.58 -14.21 13.38
CA ILE A 136 -3.19 -12.96 13.86
C ILE A 136 -4.71 -13.00 13.73
N VAL A 137 -5.24 -13.41 12.56
CA VAL A 137 -6.68 -13.53 12.34
C VAL A 137 -7.31 -14.49 13.35
N GLY A 138 -6.68 -15.65 13.57
CA GLY A 138 -7.12 -16.63 14.56
C GLY A 138 -7.08 -16.08 15.98
N GLY A 139 -5.99 -15.41 16.36
CA GLY A 139 -5.82 -14.82 17.68
C GLY A 139 -6.86 -13.73 17.99
N VAL A 140 -7.10 -12.82 17.04
CA VAL A 140 -8.14 -11.78 17.18
C VAL A 140 -9.53 -12.42 17.30
N LEU A 141 -9.81 -13.43 16.48
CA LEU A 141 -11.09 -14.14 16.50
C LEU A 141 -11.33 -14.93 17.79
N PHE A 142 -10.27 -15.52 18.36
CA PHE A 142 -10.31 -16.22 19.62
C PHE A 142 -10.48 -15.26 20.81
N ALA A 143 -9.69 -14.18 20.84
CA ALA A 143 -9.64 -13.23 21.95
C ALA A 143 -10.83 -12.27 22.02
N PHE A 144 -11.36 -11.85 20.87
CA PHE A 144 -12.37 -10.78 20.79
C PHE A 144 -13.66 -11.21 20.08
N GLY A 145 -13.71 -12.41 19.50
CA GLY A 145 -14.90 -12.95 18.86
C GLY A 145 -15.20 -12.33 17.49
N ARG A 146 -16.25 -12.84 16.83
CA ARG A 146 -16.59 -12.50 15.43
C ARG A 146 -16.94 -11.03 15.21
N LYS A 147 -17.64 -10.42 16.19
CA LYS A 147 -18.16 -9.06 16.08
C LYS A 147 -17.06 -8.01 16.03
N ILE A 148 -16.04 -8.11 16.88
CA ILE A 148 -14.86 -7.25 16.82
C ILE A 148 -13.99 -7.61 15.61
N SER A 149 -13.81 -8.91 15.35
CA SER A 149 -12.96 -9.39 14.25
C SER A 149 -13.37 -8.86 12.88
N LYS A 150 -14.67 -8.67 12.60
CA LYS A 150 -15.14 -8.12 11.32
C LYS A 150 -14.55 -6.74 10.99
N HIS A 151 -14.11 -5.99 12.00
CA HIS A 151 -13.49 -4.68 11.83
C HIS A 151 -11.96 -4.72 11.70
N ILE A 152 -11.31 -5.77 12.23
CA ILE A 152 -9.85 -5.92 12.33
C ILE A 152 -9.28 -6.83 11.25
N VAL A 153 -10.02 -7.86 10.82
CA VAL A 153 -9.52 -8.85 9.85
C VAL A 153 -9.13 -8.21 8.52
N GLY A 154 -9.89 -7.23 8.01
CA GLY A 154 -9.51 -6.51 6.78
C GLY A 154 -8.11 -5.86 6.86
N PRO A 155 -7.85 -5.01 7.86
CA PRO A 155 -6.52 -4.44 8.12
C PRO A 155 -5.41 -5.48 8.36
N VAL A 156 -5.72 -6.63 8.95
CA VAL A 156 -4.75 -7.72 9.13
C VAL A 156 -4.44 -8.40 7.80
N LEU A 157 -5.45 -8.68 6.98
CA LEU A 157 -5.26 -9.23 5.63
C LEU A 157 -4.49 -8.25 4.72
N PHE A 158 -4.65 -6.94 4.94
CA PHE A 158 -3.90 -5.91 4.24
C PHE A 158 -2.37 -6.03 4.42
N LEU A 159 -1.89 -6.71 5.47
CA LEU A 159 -0.48 -7.00 5.65
C LEU A 159 0.09 -7.90 4.53
N VAL A 160 -0.73 -8.55 3.71
CA VAL A 160 -0.27 -9.31 2.54
C VAL A 160 0.58 -8.45 1.59
N PHE A 161 0.33 -7.13 1.53
CA PHE A 161 1.02 -6.22 0.62
C PHE A 161 2.47 -5.92 1.05
N MET A 162 2.87 -6.18 2.30
CA MET A 162 4.27 -6.00 2.71
C MET A 162 5.13 -7.26 2.59
N MET A 163 4.56 -8.37 2.13
CA MET A 163 5.20 -9.68 2.22
C MET A 163 5.17 -10.39 0.87
N PRO A 164 6.14 -11.27 0.58
CA PRO A 164 6.22 -12.01 -0.69
C PRO A 164 5.22 -13.18 -0.77
N VAL A 165 3.94 -12.94 -0.43
CA VAL A 165 2.84 -13.91 -0.57
C VAL A 165 2.46 -14.10 -2.05
N LEU A 166 2.77 -13.13 -2.90
CA LEU A 166 2.39 -13.08 -4.31
C LEU A 166 3.54 -13.46 -5.26
N GLY A 167 4.53 -14.24 -4.82
CA GLY A 167 5.67 -14.66 -5.66
C GLY A 167 5.23 -15.26 -7.01
N TRP A 168 4.26 -16.18 -6.97
CA TRP A 168 3.67 -16.78 -8.17
C TRP A 168 3.07 -15.74 -9.14
N ALA A 169 2.52 -14.65 -8.63
CA ALA A 169 1.93 -13.59 -9.43
C ALA A 169 3.02 -12.71 -10.04
N ILE A 170 4.08 -12.41 -9.29
CA ILE A 170 5.27 -11.72 -9.82
C ILE A 170 5.81 -12.51 -11.02
N ASP A 171 6.06 -13.81 -10.86
CA ASP A 171 6.63 -14.65 -11.90
C ASP A 171 5.73 -14.73 -13.15
N SER A 172 4.42 -14.80 -12.95
CA SER A 172 3.44 -14.94 -14.04
C SER A 172 3.18 -13.63 -14.79
N TRP A 173 3.18 -12.50 -14.09
CA TRP A 173 2.71 -11.23 -14.63
C TRP A 173 3.82 -10.26 -15.03
N THR A 174 5.06 -10.44 -14.55
CA THR A 174 6.19 -9.56 -14.89
C THR A 174 6.37 -9.46 -16.41
N ASN A 175 6.48 -10.59 -17.12
CA ASN A 175 6.71 -10.59 -18.57
C ASN A 175 5.53 -10.00 -19.39
N PRO A 176 4.25 -10.34 -19.14
CA PRO A 176 3.12 -9.67 -19.80
C PRO A 176 3.10 -8.15 -19.56
N LEU A 177 3.29 -7.71 -18.32
CA LEU A 177 3.21 -6.30 -17.96
C LEU A 177 4.41 -5.51 -18.51
N GLN A 178 5.59 -6.10 -18.56
CA GLN A 178 6.77 -5.52 -19.20
C GLN A 178 6.52 -5.24 -20.67
N ARG A 179 5.96 -6.20 -21.42
CA ARG A 179 5.59 -6.00 -22.82
C ARG A 179 4.53 -4.91 -22.99
N ALA A 180 3.53 -4.88 -22.11
CA ALA A 180 2.49 -3.85 -22.14
C ALA A 180 3.06 -2.45 -21.85
N SER A 181 3.88 -2.31 -20.81
CA SER A 181 4.54 -1.06 -20.43
C SER A 181 5.48 -0.55 -21.51
N THR A 182 6.24 -1.44 -22.13
CA THR A 182 7.13 -1.10 -23.26
C THR A 182 6.34 -0.51 -24.43
N LYS A 183 5.22 -1.14 -24.82
CA LYS A 183 4.34 -0.63 -25.88
C LYS A 183 3.70 0.72 -25.54
N VAL A 184 3.32 0.93 -24.28
CA VAL A 184 2.79 2.23 -23.84
C VAL A 184 3.88 3.30 -23.96
N ALA A 185 5.10 3.00 -23.52
CA ALA A 185 6.23 3.93 -23.59
C ALA A 185 6.61 4.28 -25.03
N GLU A 186 6.72 3.29 -25.93
CA GLU A 186 6.97 3.50 -27.36
C GLU A 186 5.92 4.44 -27.98
N LYS A 187 4.63 4.19 -27.75
CA LYS A 187 3.56 5.07 -28.24
C LYS A 187 3.70 6.50 -27.70
N MET A 188 4.06 6.65 -26.44
CA MET A 188 4.28 7.97 -25.84
C MET A 188 5.49 8.68 -26.45
N LEU A 189 6.58 7.96 -26.73
CA LEU A 189 7.76 8.49 -27.42
C LEU A 189 7.42 8.96 -28.84
N ASN A 190 6.68 8.15 -29.61
CA ASN A 190 6.23 8.50 -30.95
C ASN A 190 5.29 9.72 -30.96
N VAL A 191 4.35 9.82 -30.00
CA VAL A 191 3.50 11.01 -29.82
C VAL A 191 4.32 12.24 -29.43
N ALA A 192 5.41 12.04 -28.69
CA ALA A 192 6.36 13.10 -28.38
C ALA A 192 7.31 13.43 -29.54
N GLY A 193 7.16 12.82 -30.72
CA GLY A 193 7.95 13.14 -31.91
C GLY A 193 9.35 12.52 -31.95
N TYR A 194 9.59 11.49 -31.14
CA TYR A 194 10.74 10.61 -31.33
C TYR A 194 10.42 9.57 -32.41
N GLU A 195 11.38 9.24 -33.26
CA GLU A 195 11.25 8.14 -34.21
C GLU A 195 11.69 6.86 -33.51
N THR A 196 10.72 6.00 -33.17
CA THR A 196 10.98 4.73 -32.49
C THR A 196 10.28 3.57 -33.19
N ASP A 197 10.91 2.40 -33.17
CA ASP A 197 10.33 1.15 -33.67
C ASP A 197 10.52 0.01 -32.66
N MET A 198 9.57 -0.91 -32.65
CA MET A 198 9.54 -2.05 -31.74
C MET A 198 9.24 -3.34 -32.53
N SER A 199 10.26 -4.19 -32.65
CA SER A 199 10.13 -5.46 -33.35
C SER A 199 9.32 -6.48 -32.55
N PRO A 200 8.38 -7.23 -33.17
CA PRO A 200 7.70 -8.35 -32.53
C PRO A 200 8.65 -9.44 -31.99
N ALA A 201 9.86 -9.56 -32.55
CA ALA A 201 10.88 -10.50 -32.11
C ALA A 201 11.55 -10.06 -30.79
N GLN A 202 11.56 -8.77 -30.47
CA GLN A 202 12.14 -8.20 -29.26
C GLN A 202 11.12 -7.30 -28.54
N PRO A 203 10.08 -7.90 -27.93
CA PRO A 203 8.92 -7.15 -27.43
C PRO A 203 9.17 -6.39 -26.11
N THR A 204 10.43 -6.16 -25.75
CA THR A 204 10.88 -5.40 -24.57
C THR A 204 12.03 -4.43 -24.92
N VAL A 205 12.31 -4.24 -26.22
CA VAL A 205 13.36 -3.36 -26.72
C VAL A 205 12.71 -2.32 -27.61
N ILE A 206 12.95 -1.05 -27.32
CA ILE A 206 12.54 0.07 -28.15
C ILE A 206 13.78 0.54 -28.90
N HIS A 207 13.76 0.48 -30.23
CA HIS A 207 14.86 0.98 -31.04
C HIS A 207 14.74 2.49 -31.18
N MET A 208 15.60 3.22 -30.47
CA MET A 208 15.78 4.67 -30.62
C MET A 208 16.81 4.94 -31.73
N ASN A 209 16.98 6.21 -32.11
CA ASN A 209 17.90 6.59 -33.17
C ASN A 209 19.38 6.34 -32.83
N ASN A 210 19.80 6.59 -31.58
CA ASN A 210 21.21 6.41 -31.21
C ASN A 210 21.50 5.12 -30.45
N TYR A 211 20.48 4.48 -29.85
CA TYR A 211 20.69 3.31 -29.00
C TYR A 211 19.43 2.47 -28.84
N PRO A 212 19.57 1.16 -28.52
CA PRO A 212 18.44 0.34 -28.11
C PRO A 212 18.07 0.60 -26.64
N LEU A 213 16.83 0.99 -26.37
CA LEU A 213 16.29 1.11 -25.02
C LEU A 213 15.73 -0.25 -24.55
N ASN A 214 16.51 -0.96 -23.74
CA ASN A 214 16.14 -2.25 -23.19
C ASN A 214 15.32 -2.08 -21.90
N VAL A 215 14.03 -2.44 -21.93
CA VAL A 215 13.16 -2.40 -20.75
C VAL A 215 13.35 -3.69 -19.96
N GLY A 216 14.06 -3.64 -18.83
CA GLY A 216 14.28 -4.79 -17.95
C GLY A 216 13.08 -5.17 -17.08
N GLY A 217 13.15 -6.34 -16.42
CA GLY A 217 12.11 -6.85 -15.50
C GLY A 217 11.70 -5.88 -14.38
N PRO A 218 12.63 -5.14 -13.75
CA PRO A 218 12.29 -4.11 -12.75
C PRO A 218 11.41 -2.97 -13.29
N CYS A 219 11.46 -2.70 -14.60
CA CYS A 219 10.60 -1.72 -15.28
C CYS A 219 9.29 -2.31 -15.80
N SER A 220 8.94 -3.56 -15.43
CA SER A 220 7.71 -4.21 -15.86
C SER A 220 6.43 -3.47 -15.48
N GLY A 221 6.50 -2.63 -14.44
CA GLY A 221 5.34 -1.96 -13.84
C GLY A 221 4.66 -2.79 -12.75
N PHE A 222 5.09 -4.03 -12.50
CA PHE A 222 4.50 -4.87 -11.45
C PHE A 222 4.67 -4.25 -10.06
N LYS A 223 5.86 -3.74 -9.72
CA LYS A 223 6.14 -3.02 -8.46
C LYS A 223 5.15 -1.87 -8.21
N LEU A 224 4.86 -1.10 -9.26
CA LEU A 224 3.92 0.01 -9.21
C LEU A 224 2.47 -0.47 -9.04
N ILE A 225 2.05 -1.50 -9.79
CA ILE A 225 0.72 -2.11 -9.66
C ILE A 225 0.50 -2.62 -8.24
N LEU A 226 1.45 -3.38 -7.69
CA LEU A 226 1.36 -3.92 -6.35
C LEU A 226 1.16 -2.81 -5.29
N SER A 227 1.97 -1.75 -5.40
CA SER A 227 1.88 -0.59 -4.50
C SER A 227 0.55 0.17 -4.65
N LEU A 228 0.09 0.38 -5.88
CA LEU A 228 -1.19 1.04 -6.16
C LEU A 228 -2.38 0.21 -5.67
N VAL A 229 -2.36 -1.12 -5.82
CA VAL A 229 -3.42 -1.99 -5.30
C VAL A 229 -3.44 -1.92 -3.77
N ALA A 230 -2.28 -1.83 -3.11
CA ALA A 230 -2.21 -1.59 -1.67
C ALA A 230 -2.81 -0.23 -1.29
N PHE A 231 -2.42 0.86 -1.96
CA PHE A 231 -2.96 2.19 -1.68
C PHE A 231 -4.47 2.27 -1.95
N THR A 232 -4.95 1.69 -3.05
CA THR A 232 -6.37 1.59 -3.38
C THR A 232 -7.13 0.79 -2.32
N SER A 233 -6.58 -0.32 -1.82
CA SER A 233 -7.18 -1.11 -0.75
C SER A 233 -7.26 -0.32 0.55
N PHE A 234 -6.23 0.45 0.88
CA PHE A 234 -6.25 1.34 2.04
C PHE A 234 -7.33 2.42 1.90
N PHE A 235 -7.42 3.10 0.75
CA PHE A 235 -8.45 4.09 0.51
C PHE A 235 -9.86 3.48 0.53
N ALA A 236 -10.06 2.30 -0.05
CA ALA A 236 -11.35 1.59 0.00
C ALA A 236 -11.75 1.21 1.44
N MET A 237 -10.77 0.98 2.34
CA MET A 237 -11.02 0.63 3.74
C MET A 237 -11.33 1.81 4.66
N ILE A 238 -10.84 3.01 4.32
CA ILE A 238 -11.00 4.23 5.13
C ILE A 238 -12.06 5.19 4.57
N SER A 239 -12.29 5.16 3.25
CA SER A 239 -13.31 5.96 2.59
C SER A 239 -14.72 5.45 2.88
N GLY A 240 -15.71 6.34 2.75
CA GLY A 240 -17.13 5.99 2.84
C GLY A 240 -17.72 5.47 1.53
N LEU A 241 -16.89 5.04 0.57
CA LEU A 241 -17.33 4.67 -0.77
C LEU A 241 -18.15 3.38 -0.77
N GLY A 242 -19.27 3.39 -1.50
CA GLY A 242 -20.04 2.19 -1.78
C GLY A 242 -19.31 1.23 -2.73
N TRP A 243 -19.73 -0.04 -2.77
CA TRP A 243 -19.05 -1.11 -3.51
C TRP A 243 -18.80 -0.79 -4.99
N LYS A 244 -19.73 -0.11 -5.68
CA LYS A 244 -19.57 0.29 -7.09
C LYS A 244 -18.42 1.27 -7.29
N LYS A 245 -18.28 2.26 -6.40
CA LYS A 245 -17.21 3.25 -6.47
C LYS A 245 -15.86 2.64 -6.10
N ASN A 246 -15.84 1.71 -5.14
CA ASN A 246 -14.65 0.92 -4.85
C ASN A 246 -14.24 0.05 -6.06
N ALA A 247 -15.18 -0.65 -6.70
CA ALA A 247 -14.89 -1.44 -7.90
C ALA A 247 -14.32 -0.57 -9.03
N LEU A 248 -14.87 0.64 -9.23
CA LEU A 248 -14.32 1.62 -10.18
C LEU A 248 -12.89 2.05 -9.81
N LEU A 249 -12.61 2.30 -8.53
CA LEU A 249 -11.27 2.67 -8.07
C LEU A 249 -10.23 1.57 -8.34
N PHE A 250 -10.59 0.30 -8.11
CA PHE A 250 -9.75 -0.84 -8.49
C PHE A 250 -9.60 -0.97 -10.01
N ALA A 251 -10.67 -0.74 -10.78
CA ALA A 251 -10.61 -0.79 -12.25
C ALA A 251 -9.67 0.28 -12.83
N ILE A 252 -9.61 1.47 -12.23
CA ILE A 252 -8.71 2.57 -12.64
C ILE A 252 -7.25 2.28 -12.27
N THR A 253 -7.01 1.48 -11.23
CA THR A 253 -5.66 1.21 -10.70
C THR A 253 -4.72 0.62 -11.76
N LEU A 254 -5.18 -0.37 -12.54
CA LEU A 254 -4.33 -1.03 -13.55
C LEU A 254 -3.97 -0.11 -14.73
N PRO A 255 -4.94 0.58 -15.39
CA PRO A 255 -4.62 1.57 -16.43
C PRO A 255 -3.71 2.69 -15.92
N LEU A 256 -3.96 3.21 -14.71
CA LEU A 256 -3.13 4.25 -14.11
C LEU A 256 -1.69 3.76 -13.92
N ALA A 257 -1.50 2.54 -13.42
CA ALA A 257 -0.18 1.97 -13.23
C ALA A 257 0.59 1.81 -14.54
N LEU A 258 -0.07 1.27 -15.58
CA LEU A 258 0.54 1.10 -16.91
C LEU A 258 0.88 2.44 -17.56
N PHE A 259 0.00 3.43 -17.43
CA PHE A 259 0.22 4.77 -17.95
C PHE A 259 1.42 5.44 -17.28
N ILE A 260 1.45 5.46 -15.94
CA ILE A 260 2.52 6.12 -15.19
C ILE A 260 3.86 5.38 -15.37
N ASN A 261 3.86 4.05 -15.39
CA ASN A 261 5.06 3.27 -15.67
C ASN A 261 5.56 3.48 -17.12
N GLY A 262 4.65 3.53 -18.09
CA GLY A 262 4.98 3.86 -19.48
C GLY A 262 5.58 5.26 -19.61
N LEU A 263 5.02 6.24 -18.90
CA LEU A 263 5.56 7.60 -18.83
C LEU A 263 6.97 7.60 -18.22
N ARG A 264 7.21 6.86 -17.13
CA ARG A 264 8.55 6.71 -16.54
C ARG A 264 9.57 6.16 -17.55
N ILE A 265 9.23 5.09 -18.27
CA ILE A 265 10.11 4.50 -19.30
C ILE A 265 10.34 5.49 -20.45
N MET A 266 9.30 6.18 -20.90
CA MET A 266 9.39 7.21 -21.94
C MET A 266 10.33 8.35 -21.53
N LEU A 267 10.25 8.83 -20.28
CA LEU A 267 11.14 9.87 -19.76
C LEU A 267 12.60 9.39 -19.69
N ILE A 268 12.84 8.14 -19.28
CA ILE A 268 14.19 7.54 -19.29
C ILE A 268 14.74 7.48 -20.72
N GLY A 269 13.92 7.05 -21.68
CA GLY A 269 14.29 7.02 -23.11
C GLY A 269 14.59 8.41 -23.68
N ALA A 270 13.75 9.39 -23.37
CA ALA A 270 13.92 10.77 -23.85
C ALA A 270 15.21 11.43 -23.33
N VAL A 271 15.67 11.07 -22.12
CA VAL A 271 16.91 11.59 -21.53
C VAL A 271 18.15 11.01 -22.22
N GLY A 272 18.12 9.73 -22.63
CA GLY A 272 19.25 9.10 -23.32
C GLY A 272 19.36 9.46 -24.81
N GLU A 273 18.30 9.97 -25.42
CA GLU A 273 18.26 10.32 -26.83
C GLU A 273 18.90 11.69 -27.10
N SER A 274 19.77 11.78 -28.10
CA SER A 274 20.46 13.03 -28.46
C SER A 274 19.57 13.94 -29.30
N GLN A 275 18.65 13.36 -30.07
CA GLN A 275 17.68 14.11 -30.84
C GLN A 275 16.76 14.94 -29.94
N THR A 276 16.65 16.22 -30.26
CA THR A 276 15.73 17.12 -29.56
C THR A 276 14.33 16.94 -30.12
N THR A 277 13.41 16.47 -29.28
CA THR A 277 11.98 16.42 -29.58
C THR A 277 11.43 17.81 -29.90
N GLN A 278 10.39 17.87 -30.74
CA GLN A 278 9.62 19.10 -30.99
C GLN A 278 8.82 19.58 -29.77
N THR A 279 8.70 18.77 -28.72
CA THR A 279 7.95 19.11 -27.50
C THR A 279 8.82 19.98 -26.55
N PRO A 280 8.47 21.27 -26.33
CA PRO A 280 9.37 22.20 -25.62
C PRO A 280 9.62 21.84 -24.14
N ILE A 281 8.60 21.32 -23.45
CA ILE A 281 8.69 20.95 -22.04
C ILE A 281 9.60 19.72 -21.86
N LEU A 282 9.42 18.70 -22.70
CA LEU A 282 10.19 17.47 -22.62
C LEU A 282 11.65 17.68 -23.05
N SER A 283 11.89 18.48 -24.09
CA SER A 283 13.25 18.87 -24.50
C SER A 283 13.97 19.64 -23.40
N SER A 284 13.30 20.60 -22.75
CA SER A 284 13.85 21.33 -21.61
C SER A 284 14.17 20.40 -20.43
N PHE A 285 13.27 19.48 -20.10
CA PHE A 285 13.47 18.50 -19.03
C PHE A 285 14.63 17.53 -19.33
N ALA A 286 14.65 16.94 -20.53
CA ALA A 286 15.70 16.01 -20.94
C ALA A 286 17.08 16.71 -21.01
N SER A 287 17.12 17.96 -21.49
CA SER A 287 18.34 18.77 -21.46
C SER A 287 18.79 19.09 -20.04
N TRP A 288 17.86 19.47 -19.16
CA TRP A 288 18.17 19.75 -17.75
C TRP A 288 18.74 18.53 -17.04
N LEU A 289 18.16 17.34 -17.23
CA LEU A 289 18.70 16.10 -16.67
C LEU A 289 20.08 15.74 -17.24
N ARG A 290 20.28 15.82 -18.56
CA ARG A 290 21.59 15.53 -19.18
C ARG A 290 22.71 16.41 -18.64
N ASN A 291 22.41 17.65 -18.22
CA ASN A 291 23.40 18.54 -17.62
C ASN A 291 23.88 18.08 -16.23
N TYR A 292 23.21 17.11 -15.58
CA TYR A 292 23.69 16.53 -14.31
C TYR A 292 24.80 15.48 -14.50
N GLY A 293 25.08 15.04 -15.72
CA GLY A 293 26.17 14.11 -16.05
C GLY A 293 25.72 12.96 -16.97
N ASP A 294 26.69 12.20 -17.46
CA ASP A 294 26.45 11.11 -18.43
C ASP A 294 25.57 9.97 -17.86
N ASP A 295 25.57 9.81 -16.52
CA ASP A 295 24.75 8.82 -15.81
C ASP A 295 23.36 9.35 -15.38
N ALA A 296 22.96 10.55 -15.81
CA ALA A 296 21.70 11.17 -15.37
C ALA A 296 20.46 10.31 -15.62
N GLY A 297 20.45 9.51 -16.70
CA GLY A 297 19.39 8.54 -16.98
C GLY A 297 19.28 7.43 -15.94
N MET A 298 20.43 6.93 -15.45
CA MET A 298 20.50 5.91 -14.39
C MET A 298 20.07 6.49 -13.04
N VAL A 299 20.57 7.68 -12.70
CA VAL A 299 20.14 8.39 -11.49
C VAL A 299 18.62 8.64 -11.51
N PHE A 300 18.09 9.13 -12.64
CA PHE A 300 16.64 9.32 -12.77
C PHE A 300 15.89 7.98 -12.67
N HIS A 301 16.40 6.90 -13.25
CA HIS A 301 15.81 5.58 -13.12
C HIS A 301 15.65 5.16 -11.65
N ASP A 302 16.68 5.36 -10.82
CA ASP A 302 16.71 4.90 -9.43
C ASP A 302 15.76 5.69 -8.52
N TYR A 303 15.69 7.02 -8.69
CA TYR A 303 14.83 7.88 -7.87
C TYR A 303 13.39 8.00 -8.38
N SER A 304 13.17 7.89 -9.69
CA SER A 304 11.85 8.07 -10.30
C SER A 304 10.81 7.07 -9.78
N GLY A 305 11.24 5.89 -9.31
CA GLY A 305 10.34 4.91 -8.70
C GLY A 305 9.63 5.43 -7.45
N TYR A 306 10.36 6.05 -6.52
CA TYR A 306 9.79 6.62 -5.29
C TYR A 306 8.88 7.82 -5.57
N ILE A 307 9.30 8.69 -6.49
CA ILE A 307 8.52 9.84 -6.94
C ILE A 307 7.19 9.37 -7.56
N THR A 308 7.27 8.34 -8.40
CA THR A 308 6.11 7.71 -9.05
C THR A 308 5.10 7.20 -8.02
N LEU A 309 5.56 6.54 -6.96
CA LEU A 309 4.68 6.07 -5.87
C LEU A 309 3.97 7.23 -5.16
N LEU A 310 4.69 8.31 -4.86
CA LEU A 310 4.12 9.50 -4.23
C LEU A 310 3.06 10.16 -5.13
N VAL A 311 3.38 10.35 -6.41
CA VAL A 311 2.45 10.92 -7.40
C VAL A 311 1.20 10.05 -7.51
N CYS A 312 1.35 8.73 -7.62
CA CYS A 312 0.24 7.80 -7.67
C CYS A 312 -0.65 7.85 -6.41
N PHE A 313 -0.06 7.94 -5.23
CA PHE A 313 -0.80 8.09 -3.98
C PHE A 313 -1.64 9.39 -3.98
N VAL A 314 -1.05 10.50 -4.43
CA VAL A 314 -1.74 11.80 -4.53
C VAL A 314 -2.87 11.76 -5.58
N ILE A 315 -2.63 11.18 -6.75
CA ILE A 315 -3.66 10.99 -7.78
C ILE A 315 -4.83 10.17 -7.22
N LEU A 316 -4.55 9.03 -6.59
CA LEU A 316 -5.59 8.20 -5.96
C LEU A 316 -6.35 8.98 -4.88
N HIS A 317 -5.68 9.79 -4.07
CA HIS A 317 -6.34 10.63 -3.08
C HIS A 317 -7.37 11.57 -3.73
N PHE A 318 -6.99 12.27 -4.80
CA PHE A 318 -7.90 13.16 -5.51
C PHE A 318 -9.05 12.42 -6.21
N ILE A 319 -8.79 11.24 -6.80
CA ILE A 319 -9.83 10.39 -7.37
C ILE A 319 -10.84 9.97 -6.29
N VAL A 320 -10.36 9.52 -5.14
CA VAL A 320 -11.22 9.13 -4.00
C VAL A 320 -12.06 10.31 -3.54
N ARG A 321 -11.45 11.49 -3.34
CA ARG A 321 -12.17 12.72 -2.96
C ARG A 321 -13.24 13.10 -3.99
N ALA A 322 -12.94 12.98 -5.28
CA ALA A 322 -13.92 13.23 -6.34
C ALA A 322 -15.08 12.21 -6.30
N LEU A 323 -14.78 10.93 -6.06
CA LEU A 323 -15.77 9.87 -5.94
C LEU A 323 -16.63 9.98 -4.67
N GLU A 324 -16.08 10.48 -3.56
CA GLU A 324 -16.85 10.79 -2.35
C GLU A 324 -17.91 11.86 -2.61
N GLY A 325 -17.67 12.74 -3.60
CA GLY A 325 -18.50 13.89 -3.90
C GLY A 325 -18.35 14.97 -2.82
N ARG A 326 -18.92 16.15 -3.06
CA ARG A 326 -19.11 17.12 -1.98
C ARG A 326 -20.06 16.47 -0.99
N ARG A 327 -19.54 16.00 0.14
CA ARG A 327 -20.33 15.58 1.30
C ARG A 327 -21.32 16.73 1.55
N GLN A 328 -22.61 16.55 1.27
CA GLN A 328 -23.61 17.47 1.82
C GLN A 328 -23.46 17.33 3.33
N PRO A 329 -23.05 18.39 4.05
CA PRO A 329 -23.25 18.40 5.48
C PRO A 329 -24.77 18.44 5.63
N ASP A 330 -25.39 17.30 5.94
CA ASP A 330 -26.69 17.16 6.61
C ASP A 330 -27.23 15.73 6.42
N ALA A 331 -26.94 14.86 7.39
CA ALA A 331 -27.75 13.70 7.78
C ALA A 331 -27.26 13.13 9.13
N VAL A 332 -26.86 14.00 10.06
CA VAL A 332 -26.73 13.66 11.49
C VAL A 332 -27.78 14.50 12.23
N ALA A 333 -29.04 14.23 11.90
CA ALA A 333 -30.22 14.70 12.63
C ALA A 333 -31.45 13.95 12.11
N SER A 334 -31.59 12.68 12.53
CA SER A 334 -32.89 11.98 12.72
C SER A 334 -32.63 10.61 13.30
#